data_AF-A0A8H7WCT5-F1
#
_entry.id   AF-A0A8H7WCT5-F1
#
_cell.length_a   1.000
_cell.length_b   1.000
_cell.length_c   1.000
_cell.angle_alpha   90.00
_cell.angle_beta   90.00
_cell.angle_gamma   90.00
#
_symmetry.space_group_name_H-M   'P 1'
#
loop_
_entity.id
_entity.type
_entity.pdbx_description
1 polymer ?
#
loop_
_entity_poly.entity_id
_entity_poly.type
_entity_poly.pdbx_seq_one_letter_code
_entity_poly.pdbx_strand_id
1 'polypeptide(L)'
;MGTIEPLTKLDLASEEPRKIYKFSAKYFLTMGLTNTNINFITQMDKQYAERLIERQKILDTHPNALKCLPSAVGMVNELYEYLINNYLPARYPTMFRVGAKYTTNLVTGKLLPSTAPADPIEALRLMAVNIDEDFLMLLPAEDGDGHSLQSFVWCYPVGFDPGSKLGLKLRDAHKPVPGYKDKLQTSMDRYFGKLEVGRVVYRVNWAIATNASLCEDGEYHLYEGQEVSSTATDEIDIANCWVRCELQTLFALPKSGGRILSVHLYLYPLQQIKDEGLGEELCAAVDGLKLGNVPEFWRYKRAPLWQEKVKEFLRS
;
A
#
# COMPACT_ATOMS: atom_id res chain seq x y z
N MET A 1 1.72 21.05 -3.12
CA MET A 1 1.74 19.77 -2.37
C MET A 1 1.70 19.97 -0.86
N GLY A 2 2.43 20.94 -0.31
CA GLY A 2 2.42 21.27 1.13
C GLY A 2 3.84 21.60 1.59
N THR A 3 4.00 22.03 2.83
CA THR A 3 5.31 22.28 3.44
C THR A 3 5.98 20.94 3.77
N ILE A 4 7.21 20.74 3.27
CA ILE A 4 8.02 19.55 3.58
C ILE A 4 8.93 19.87 4.77
N GLU A 5 8.84 19.05 5.81
CA GLU A 5 9.66 19.15 7.01
C GLU A 5 10.87 18.20 6.89
N PRO A 6 12.12 18.68 6.94
CA PRO A 6 13.29 17.84 6.75
C PRO A 6 13.60 16.96 7.98
N LEU A 7 13.98 15.70 7.76
CA LEU A 7 14.58 14.83 8.77
C LEU A 7 16.11 14.91 8.71
N THR A 8 16.68 16.01 9.21
CA THR A 8 18.14 16.26 9.13
C THR A 8 18.99 15.35 10.01
N LYS A 9 18.37 14.60 10.92
CA LYS A 9 19.03 13.71 11.89
C LYS A 9 18.59 12.25 11.76
N LEU A 10 17.90 11.88 10.67
CA LEU A 10 17.47 10.50 10.46
C LEU A 10 18.70 9.59 10.32
N ASP A 11 18.85 8.68 11.28
CA ASP A 11 19.75 7.53 11.20
C ASP A 11 18.94 6.30 10.83
N LEU A 12 18.95 5.96 9.54
CA LEU A 12 18.17 4.89 8.95
C LEU A 12 18.41 3.55 9.63
N ALA A 13 19.64 3.25 10.07
CA ALA A 13 19.97 1.97 10.68
C ALA A 13 19.29 1.76 12.04
N SER A 14 18.89 2.85 12.70
CA SER A 14 18.22 2.84 14.00
C SER A 14 16.71 3.11 13.93
N GLU A 15 16.20 3.49 12.76
CA GLU A 15 14.79 3.82 12.57
C GLU A 15 13.97 2.52 12.49
N GLU A 16 13.19 2.24 13.53
CA GLU A 16 12.33 1.05 13.59
C GLU A 16 11.07 1.22 12.73
N PRO A 17 10.59 0.16 12.06
CA PRO A 17 9.32 0.19 11.37
C PRO A 17 8.20 0.67 12.30
N ARG A 18 7.42 1.65 11.84
CA ARG A 18 6.34 2.23 12.63
C ARG A 18 5.32 1.16 12.97
N LYS A 19 4.78 1.16 14.19
CA LYS A 19 3.67 0.28 14.58
C LYS A 19 2.33 0.95 14.29
N ILE A 20 1.57 0.43 13.33
CA ILE A 20 0.33 1.06 12.84
C ILE A 20 -0.92 0.22 13.10
N TYR A 21 -0.90 -0.65 14.11
CA TYR A 21 -2.02 -1.54 14.45
C TYR A 21 -3.33 -0.77 14.60
N LYS A 22 -4.37 -1.25 13.93
CA LYS A 22 -5.74 -0.73 14.05
C LYS A 22 -6.71 -1.88 14.27
N PHE A 23 -6.61 -2.49 15.45
CA PHE A 23 -7.50 -3.56 15.88
C PHE A 23 -8.79 -2.93 16.45
N SER A 24 -9.93 -3.54 16.12
CA SER A 24 -11.24 -3.06 16.57
C SER A 24 -12.15 -4.25 16.80
N ALA A 25 -12.75 -4.33 17.99
CA ALA A 25 -13.65 -5.43 18.36
C ALA A 25 -14.92 -5.52 17.49
N LYS A 26 -15.21 -4.49 16.67
CA LYS A 26 -16.24 -4.51 15.64
C LYS A 26 -15.72 -3.90 14.35
N TYR A 27 -15.87 -4.62 13.24
CA TYR A 27 -15.39 -4.18 11.94
C TYR A 27 -16.45 -3.36 11.17
N PHE A 28 -16.22 -2.06 11.03
CA PHE A 28 -17.07 -1.23 10.17
C PHE A 28 -16.35 -0.90 8.86
N LEU A 29 -16.92 -1.37 7.75
CA LEU A 29 -16.52 -0.94 6.42
C LEU A 29 -16.92 0.53 6.23
N THR A 30 -15.93 1.41 6.33
CA THR A 30 -16.03 2.85 6.10
C THR A 30 -14.79 3.34 5.37
N MET A 31 -14.80 4.58 4.89
CA MET A 31 -13.62 5.19 4.28
C MET A 31 -12.42 5.28 5.24
N GLY A 32 -12.66 5.35 6.57
CA GLY A 32 -11.62 5.28 7.60
C GLY A 32 -10.51 6.34 7.49
N LEU A 33 -10.79 7.47 6.84
CA LEU A 33 -9.79 8.49 6.50
C LEU A 33 -9.45 9.35 7.71
N THR A 34 -8.17 9.62 7.89
CA THR A 34 -7.63 10.57 8.87
C THR A 34 -6.80 11.61 8.12
N ASN A 35 -6.96 12.89 8.46
CA ASN A 35 -6.13 13.95 7.87
C ASN A 35 -4.67 13.77 8.29
N THR A 36 -3.77 14.02 7.36
CA THR A 36 -2.32 14.10 7.59
C THR A 36 -1.74 15.18 6.67
N ASN A 37 -0.44 15.16 6.45
CA ASN A 37 0.25 16.09 5.57
C ASN A 37 1.21 15.36 4.63
N ILE A 38 1.88 16.13 3.78
CA ILE A 38 2.78 15.63 2.75
C ILE A 38 3.97 14.85 3.32
N ASN A 39 4.36 15.05 4.58
CA ASN A 39 5.53 14.40 5.19
C ASN A 39 5.33 12.90 5.45
N PHE A 40 4.14 12.35 5.16
CA PHE A 40 3.77 10.95 5.38
C PHE A 40 3.52 10.15 4.09
N ILE A 41 3.75 10.73 2.91
CA ILE A 41 3.47 10.02 1.63
C ILE A 41 4.49 8.92 1.30
N THR A 42 5.66 8.92 1.97
CA THR A 42 6.61 7.81 1.99
C THR A 42 7.06 7.53 3.41
N GLN A 43 7.52 6.31 3.68
CA GLN A 43 8.09 5.87 4.95
C GLN A 43 9.50 5.32 4.68
N MET A 44 10.41 5.56 5.61
CA MET A 44 11.79 5.09 5.55
C MET A 44 12.12 4.54 6.93
N ASP A 45 12.64 3.33 6.98
CA ASP A 45 13.11 2.68 8.20
C ASP A 45 14.33 1.80 7.86
N LYS A 46 14.86 1.10 8.86
CA LYS A 46 16.03 0.24 8.73
C LYS A 46 15.91 -0.85 7.64
N GLN A 47 14.70 -1.18 7.21
CA GLN A 47 14.43 -2.16 6.16
C GLN A 47 14.51 -1.60 4.74
N TYR A 48 14.66 -0.28 4.58
CA TYR A 48 14.62 0.36 3.27
C TYR A 48 15.55 -0.29 2.24
N ALA A 49 16.82 -0.52 2.58
CA ALA A 49 17.80 -1.06 1.62
C ALA A 49 17.47 -2.51 1.19
N GLU A 50 17.10 -3.38 2.13
CA GLU A 50 16.70 -4.76 1.83
C GLU A 50 15.41 -4.78 1.00
N ARG A 51 14.46 -3.91 1.29
CA ARG A 51 13.18 -3.85 0.56
C ARG A 51 13.34 -3.38 -0.87
N LEU A 52 14.28 -2.47 -1.16
CA LEU A 52 14.59 -2.12 -2.56
C LEU A 52 15.18 -3.29 -3.37
N ILE A 53 15.93 -4.18 -2.72
CA ILE A 53 16.44 -5.40 -3.36
C ILE A 53 15.27 -6.34 -3.66
N GLU A 54 14.35 -6.54 -2.72
CA GLU A 54 13.16 -7.38 -2.95
C GLU A 54 12.25 -6.79 -4.02
N ARG A 55 12.06 -5.47 -4.05
CA ARG A 55 11.32 -4.80 -5.14
C ARG A 55 11.93 -5.08 -6.50
N GLN A 56 13.25 -5.06 -6.63
CA GLN A 56 13.91 -5.44 -7.89
C GLN A 56 13.59 -6.89 -8.28
N LYS A 57 13.70 -7.84 -7.36
CA LYS A 57 13.36 -9.26 -7.63
C LYS A 57 11.90 -9.43 -8.04
N ILE A 58 10.98 -8.68 -7.42
CA ILE A 58 9.57 -8.69 -7.79
C ILE A 58 9.40 -8.20 -9.22
N LEU A 59 10.03 -7.09 -9.60
CA LEU A 59 9.96 -6.59 -10.97
C LEU A 59 10.51 -7.57 -12.01
N ASP A 60 11.54 -8.34 -11.65
CA ASP A 60 12.14 -9.35 -12.52
C ASP A 60 11.20 -10.56 -12.75
N THR A 61 10.32 -10.84 -11.79
CA THR A 61 9.42 -12.01 -11.79
C THR A 61 7.96 -11.68 -12.10
N HIS A 62 7.55 -10.42 -11.93
CA HIS A 62 6.18 -9.93 -12.09
C HIS A 62 6.16 -8.75 -13.07
N PRO A 63 6.25 -9.00 -14.39
CA PRO A 63 6.36 -7.93 -15.40
C PRO A 63 5.14 -7.01 -15.48
N ASN A 64 4.02 -7.40 -14.84
CA ASN A 64 2.81 -6.58 -14.76
C ASN A 64 2.76 -5.66 -13.54
N ALA A 65 3.77 -5.66 -12.65
CA ALA A 65 3.84 -4.77 -11.49
C ALA A 65 3.96 -3.29 -11.85
N LEU A 66 4.39 -2.98 -13.08
CA LEU A 66 4.47 -1.62 -13.62
C LEU A 66 3.60 -1.50 -14.87
N LYS A 67 2.69 -0.52 -14.87
CA LYS A 67 1.91 -0.18 -16.07
C LYS A 67 1.67 1.31 -16.16
N CYS A 68 1.60 1.81 -17.39
CA CYS A 68 1.23 3.18 -17.70
C CYS A 68 0.41 3.22 -18.98
N LEU A 69 -0.79 3.79 -18.93
CA LEU A 69 -1.54 4.17 -20.13
C LEU A 69 -1.01 5.50 -20.69
N PRO A 70 -1.16 5.77 -22.01
CA PRO A 70 -0.68 7.02 -22.62
C PRO A 70 -1.21 8.29 -21.95
N SER A 71 -2.47 8.26 -21.52
CA SER A 71 -3.15 9.31 -20.75
C SER A 71 -2.45 9.67 -19.43
N ALA A 72 -1.74 8.72 -18.81
CA ALA A 72 -1.08 8.90 -17.52
C ALA A 72 0.37 9.38 -17.60
N VAL A 73 0.98 9.46 -18.79
CA VAL A 73 2.42 9.83 -18.91
C VAL A 73 2.72 11.17 -18.24
N GLY A 74 1.85 12.18 -18.42
CA GLY A 74 2.01 13.49 -17.76
C GLY A 74 1.93 13.42 -16.23
N MET A 75 1.05 12.56 -15.69
CA MET A 75 0.91 12.32 -14.25
C MET A 75 2.11 11.57 -13.68
N VAL A 76 2.62 10.55 -14.39
CA VAL A 76 3.83 9.81 -14.01
C VAL A 76 5.03 10.73 -13.96
N ASN A 77 5.22 11.56 -14.99
CA ASN A 77 6.35 12.51 -15.05
C ASN A 77 6.26 13.53 -13.92
N GLU A 78 5.07 14.08 -13.67
CA GLU A 78 4.87 15.03 -12.57
C GLU A 78 5.19 14.40 -11.21
N LEU A 79 4.68 13.20 -10.93
CA LEU A 79 4.96 12.52 -9.67
C LEU A 79 6.44 12.19 -9.52
N TYR A 80 7.06 11.65 -10.58
CA TYR A 80 8.48 11.31 -10.61
C TYR A 80 9.33 12.54 -10.27
N GLU A 81 9.17 13.63 -11.03
CA GLU A 81 9.98 14.82 -10.85
C GLU A 81 9.76 15.45 -9.47
N TYR A 82 8.52 15.46 -8.99
CA TYR A 82 8.23 15.94 -7.64
C TYR A 82 8.92 15.07 -6.57
N LEU A 83 8.84 13.74 -6.67
CA LEU A 83 9.47 12.85 -5.71
C LEU A 83 10.99 13.00 -5.72
N ILE A 84 11.61 12.95 -6.90
CA ILE A 84 13.08 12.89 -7.04
C ILE A 84 13.76 14.24 -6.80
N ASN A 85 13.15 15.36 -7.22
CA ASN A 85 13.80 16.67 -7.14
C ASN A 85 13.37 17.50 -5.94
N ASN A 86 12.14 17.30 -5.44
CA ASN A 86 11.58 18.14 -4.41
C ASN A 86 11.38 17.36 -3.10
N TYR A 87 10.64 16.25 -3.14
CA TYR A 87 10.20 15.58 -1.93
C TYR A 87 11.32 14.82 -1.21
N LEU A 88 11.93 13.84 -1.87
CA LEU A 88 12.91 12.96 -1.23
C LEU A 88 14.14 13.73 -0.70
N PRO A 89 14.75 14.66 -1.46
CA PRO A 89 15.90 15.40 -0.96
C PRO A 89 15.56 16.41 0.14
N ALA A 90 14.35 16.99 0.12
CA ALA A 90 13.92 17.90 1.19
C ALA A 90 13.51 17.13 2.45
N ARG A 91 12.79 16.02 2.32
CA ARG A 91 12.30 15.23 3.45
C ARG A 91 13.40 14.38 4.09
N TYR A 92 14.25 13.76 3.28
CA TYR A 92 15.29 12.82 3.71
C TYR A 92 16.69 13.26 3.24
N PRO A 93 17.19 14.43 3.69
CA PRO A 93 18.47 14.99 3.21
C PRO A 93 19.70 14.14 3.59
N THR A 94 19.58 13.22 4.56
CA THR A 94 20.62 12.24 4.90
C THR A 94 20.67 11.06 3.92
N MET A 95 19.60 10.83 3.15
CA MET A 95 19.46 9.72 2.21
C MET A 95 19.51 10.16 0.74
N PHE A 96 19.12 11.40 0.43
CA PHE A 96 19.07 11.89 -0.95
C PHE A 96 19.73 13.26 -1.09
N ARG A 97 20.50 13.42 -2.16
CA ARG A 97 21.22 14.67 -2.47
C ARG A 97 20.94 15.11 -3.88
N VAL A 98 20.39 16.32 -4.04
CA VAL A 98 20.19 16.94 -5.36
C VAL A 98 21.53 17.30 -5.97
N GLY A 99 21.69 16.98 -7.25
CA GLY A 99 22.75 17.48 -8.12
C GLY A 99 22.16 18.14 -9.37
N ALA A 100 23.02 18.62 -10.27
CA ALA A 100 22.59 19.39 -11.44
C ALA A 100 21.76 18.59 -12.46
N LYS A 101 22.08 17.31 -12.65
CA LYS A 101 21.41 16.40 -13.61
C LYS A 101 20.77 15.18 -12.95
N TYR A 102 21.16 14.90 -11.71
CA TYR A 102 20.76 13.71 -10.98
C TYR A 102 20.57 14.02 -9.52
N THR A 103 19.55 13.43 -8.91
CA THR A 103 19.49 13.22 -7.46
C THR A 103 20.20 11.92 -7.14
N THR A 104 21.13 11.94 -6.18
CA THR A 104 21.84 10.74 -5.72
C THR A 104 21.09 10.14 -4.53
N ASN A 105 20.77 8.86 -4.60
CA ASN A 105 20.38 8.06 -3.44
C ASN A 105 21.67 7.63 -2.70
N LEU A 106 21.96 8.26 -1.57
CA LEU A 106 23.18 8.06 -0.79
C LEU A 106 23.23 6.68 -0.11
N VAL A 107 22.09 6.03 0.08
CA VAL A 107 22.00 4.70 0.69
C VAL A 107 22.43 3.62 -0.31
N THR A 108 21.98 3.73 -1.57
CA THR A 108 22.25 2.72 -2.60
C THR A 108 23.34 3.11 -3.59
N GLY A 109 23.80 4.37 -3.57
CA GLY A 109 24.72 4.94 -4.54
C GLY A 109 24.11 5.20 -5.94
N LYS A 110 22.81 4.94 -6.13
CA LYS A 110 22.14 5.11 -7.44
C LYS A 110 21.94 6.58 -7.80
N LEU A 111 22.06 6.89 -9.09
CA LEU A 111 21.77 8.20 -9.66
C LEU A 111 20.38 8.20 -10.32
N LEU A 112 19.54 9.17 -9.94
CA LEU A 112 18.18 9.34 -10.43
C LEU A 112 18.12 10.58 -11.29
N PRO A 113 17.83 10.47 -12.60
CA PRO A 113 17.68 11.64 -13.48
C PRO A 113 16.77 12.71 -12.89
N SER A 114 17.16 13.97 -13.00
CA SER A 114 16.34 15.08 -12.51
C SER A 114 15.12 15.36 -13.40
N THR A 115 15.06 14.78 -14.59
CA THR A 115 13.89 14.82 -15.48
C THR A 115 13.36 13.42 -15.64
N ALA A 116 12.02 13.27 -15.74
CA ALA A 116 11.43 11.97 -15.98
C ALA A 116 12.02 11.32 -17.26
N PRO A 117 12.37 10.03 -17.23
CA PRO A 117 12.75 9.28 -18.42
C PRO A 117 11.70 9.39 -19.54
N ALA A 118 12.15 9.31 -20.80
CA ALA A 118 11.23 9.35 -21.95
C ALA A 118 10.27 8.14 -21.97
N ASP A 119 10.74 6.97 -21.53
CA ASP A 119 9.90 5.80 -21.29
C ASP A 119 9.24 5.91 -19.91
N PRO A 120 7.90 6.01 -19.82
CA PRO A 120 7.21 6.07 -18.53
C PRO A 120 7.42 4.81 -17.68
N ILE A 121 7.65 3.64 -18.29
CA ILE A 121 7.92 2.41 -17.53
C ILE A 121 9.26 2.51 -16.81
N GLU A 122 10.27 3.13 -17.43
CA GLU A 122 11.55 3.39 -16.76
C GLU A 122 11.40 4.39 -15.61
N ALA A 123 10.55 5.42 -15.75
CA ALA A 123 10.24 6.33 -14.65
C ALA A 123 9.59 5.58 -13.46
N LEU A 124 8.61 4.71 -13.73
CA LEU A 124 7.97 3.85 -12.74
C LEU A 124 8.97 2.89 -12.08
N ARG A 125 9.84 2.26 -12.87
CA ARG A 125 10.88 1.34 -12.39
C ARG A 125 11.84 2.06 -11.44
N LEU A 126 12.31 3.25 -11.79
CA LEU A 126 13.18 4.05 -10.94
C LEU A 126 12.51 4.44 -9.62
N MET A 127 11.21 4.77 -9.62
CA MET A 127 10.46 4.96 -8.38
C MET A 127 10.41 3.66 -7.57
N ALA A 128 10.04 2.54 -8.20
CA ALA A 128 9.94 1.24 -7.54
C ALA A 128 11.24 0.80 -6.86
N VAL A 129 12.40 1.02 -7.48
CA VAL A 129 13.70 0.54 -6.95
C VAL A 129 14.49 1.59 -6.17
N ASN A 130 13.83 2.68 -5.76
CA ASN A 130 14.37 3.72 -4.87
C ASN A 130 13.38 4.22 -3.81
N ILE A 131 12.12 3.81 -3.88
CA ILE A 131 11.04 4.25 -3.00
C ILE A 131 10.25 2.99 -2.64
N ASP A 132 10.11 2.72 -1.35
CA ASP A 132 9.45 1.51 -0.83
C ASP A 132 7.93 1.70 -0.68
N GLU A 133 7.37 2.44 -1.63
CA GLU A 133 5.94 2.67 -1.75
C GLU A 133 5.46 2.12 -3.09
N ASP A 134 4.30 1.48 -3.04
CA ASP A 134 3.49 1.30 -4.23
C ASP A 134 2.69 2.57 -4.49
N PHE A 135 2.60 2.97 -5.75
CA PHE A 135 1.89 4.17 -6.18
C PHE A 135 0.80 3.76 -7.15
N LEU A 136 -0.46 3.88 -6.75
CA LEU A 136 -1.60 3.73 -7.64
C LEU A 136 -2.05 5.11 -8.10
N MET A 137 -2.06 5.32 -9.42
CA MET A 137 -2.25 6.64 -10.01
C MET A 137 -3.53 6.65 -10.83
N LEU A 138 -4.47 7.48 -10.40
CA LEU A 138 -5.80 7.56 -10.97
C LEU A 138 -6.06 8.93 -11.60
N LEU A 139 -6.73 8.92 -12.75
CA LEU A 139 -7.27 10.12 -13.39
C LEU A 139 -8.81 10.01 -13.46
N PRO A 140 -9.52 11.14 -13.65
CA PRO A 140 -10.92 11.10 -14.05
C PRO A 140 -11.11 10.13 -15.23
N ALA A 141 -12.15 9.31 -15.18
CA ALA A 141 -12.50 8.42 -16.28
C ALA A 141 -12.87 9.22 -17.54
N GLU A 142 -12.64 8.67 -18.73
CA GLU A 142 -12.88 9.35 -20.01
C GLU A 142 -14.35 9.77 -20.19
N ASP A 143 -15.29 9.01 -19.65
CA ASP A 143 -16.73 9.30 -19.68
C ASP A 143 -17.18 10.30 -18.60
N GLY A 144 -16.25 10.84 -17.81
CA GLY A 144 -16.51 11.80 -16.74
C GLY A 144 -17.15 11.19 -15.48
N ASP A 145 -17.40 9.87 -15.44
CA ASP A 145 -18.01 9.21 -14.28
C ASP A 145 -16.95 8.46 -13.46
N GLY A 146 -16.44 9.15 -12.44
CA GLY A 146 -15.53 8.61 -11.45
C GLY A 146 -14.05 8.70 -11.87
N HIS A 147 -13.22 7.87 -11.24
CA HIS A 147 -11.79 7.79 -11.50
C HIS A 147 -11.40 6.38 -11.91
N SER A 148 -10.38 6.27 -12.75
CA SER A 148 -9.84 5.00 -13.24
C SER A 148 -8.35 4.90 -12.99
N LEU A 149 -7.86 3.67 -12.78
CA LEU A 149 -6.45 3.39 -12.55
C LEU A 149 -5.69 3.46 -13.87
N GLN A 150 -4.87 4.48 -14.07
CA GLN A 150 -4.25 4.77 -15.37
C GLN A 150 -2.75 4.45 -15.39
N SER A 151 -2.11 4.42 -14.22
CA SER A 151 -0.74 3.94 -14.06
C SER A 151 -0.52 3.45 -12.63
N PHE A 152 0.49 2.59 -12.45
CA PHE A 152 0.92 2.20 -11.12
C PHE A 152 2.35 1.67 -11.06
N VAL A 153 2.93 1.82 -9.87
CA VAL A 153 3.94 0.91 -9.31
C VAL A 153 3.22 0.06 -8.27
N TRP A 154 3.13 -1.25 -8.47
CA TRP A 154 2.41 -2.15 -7.56
C TRP A 154 3.21 -3.45 -7.35
N CYS A 155 4.26 -3.38 -6.53
CA CYS A 155 5.13 -4.53 -6.25
C CYS A 155 4.60 -5.42 -5.13
N TYR A 156 3.72 -4.93 -4.27
CA TYR A 156 3.17 -5.69 -3.16
C TYR A 156 1.65 -5.95 -3.31
N PRO A 157 1.17 -6.40 -4.49
CA PRO A 157 -0.23 -6.73 -4.66
C PRO A 157 -0.63 -7.93 -3.81
N VAL A 158 -1.93 -8.07 -3.63
CA VAL A 158 -2.51 -8.99 -2.66
C VAL A 158 -3.54 -9.87 -3.36
N GLY A 159 -3.03 -10.97 -3.92
CA GLY A 159 -3.81 -12.04 -4.53
C GLY A 159 -4.53 -11.69 -5.82
N PHE A 160 -3.85 -10.93 -6.68
CA PHE A 160 -4.24 -10.71 -8.07
C PHE A 160 -3.04 -10.17 -8.86
N ASP A 161 -3.06 -10.38 -10.18
CA ASP A 161 -2.16 -9.70 -11.11
C ASP A 161 -2.54 -8.19 -11.20
N PRO A 162 -1.65 -7.25 -10.84
CA PRO A 162 -1.89 -5.81 -10.97
C PRO A 162 -2.32 -5.40 -12.38
N GLY A 163 -1.79 -6.07 -13.41
CA GLY A 163 -2.10 -5.79 -14.82
C GLY A 163 -3.60 -5.87 -15.11
N SER A 164 -4.31 -6.77 -14.44
CA SER A 164 -5.77 -6.95 -14.57
C SER A 164 -6.60 -5.76 -14.09
N LYS A 165 -6.00 -4.83 -13.34
CA LYS A 165 -6.67 -3.65 -12.78
C LYS A 165 -6.46 -2.38 -13.60
N LEU A 166 -5.53 -2.38 -14.55
CA LEU A 166 -5.24 -1.23 -15.39
C LEU A 166 -6.49 -0.82 -16.21
N GLY A 167 -6.78 0.48 -16.24
CA GLY A 167 -7.92 1.06 -16.95
C GLY A 167 -9.27 0.90 -16.24
N LEU A 168 -9.37 0.05 -15.21
CA LEU A 168 -10.62 -0.13 -14.48
C LEU A 168 -10.96 1.12 -13.67
N LYS A 169 -12.26 1.44 -13.63
CA LYS A 169 -12.76 2.42 -12.67
C LYS A 169 -12.64 1.89 -11.26
N LEU A 170 -12.55 2.81 -10.30
CA LEU A 170 -12.44 2.49 -8.88
C LEU A 170 -13.54 1.52 -8.44
N ARG A 171 -14.79 1.75 -8.85
CA ARG A 171 -15.91 0.85 -8.55
C ARG A 171 -15.79 -0.54 -9.18
N ASP A 172 -15.22 -0.64 -10.37
CA ASP A 172 -15.07 -1.91 -11.09
C ASP A 172 -13.96 -2.75 -10.48
N ALA A 173 -12.83 -2.12 -10.13
CA ALA A 173 -11.72 -2.76 -9.45
C ALA A 173 -12.13 -3.37 -8.09
N HIS A 174 -13.11 -2.74 -7.42
CA HIS A 174 -13.61 -3.14 -6.10
C HIS A 174 -14.89 -4.00 -6.13
N LYS A 175 -15.41 -4.40 -7.30
CA LYS A 175 -16.56 -5.32 -7.41
C LYS A 175 -16.46 -6.57 -6.50
N PRO A 176 -15.29 -7.20 -6.33
CA PRO A 176 -15.17 -8.39 -5.48
C PRO A 176 -15.20 -8.10 -3.97
N VAL A 177 -15.15 -6.83 -3.56
CA VAL A 177 -15.08 -6.44 -2.14
C VAL A 177 -16.51 -6.42 -1.55
N PRO A 178 -16.80 -7.25 -0.53
CA PRO A 178 -18.14 -7.30 0.05
C PRO A 178 -18.60 -5.93 0.57
N GLY A 179 -19.86 -5.59 0.31
CA GLY A 179 -20.46 -4.32 0.77
C GLY A 179 -19.86 -3.05 0.15
N TYR A 180 -18.91 -3.12 -0.78
CA TYR A 180 -18.30 -1.92 -1.38
C TYR A 180 -19.34 -1.01 -2.04
N LYS A 181 -20.19 -1.59 -2.89
CA LYS A 181 -21.24 -0.85 -3.62
C LYS A 181 -22.15 -0.07 -2.66
N ASP A 182 -22.61 -0.74 -1.60
CA ASP A 182 -23.63 -0.20 -0.70
C ASP A 182 -23.07 0.69 0.40
N LYS A 183 -21.82 0.47 0.83
CA LYS A 183 -21.21 1.15 1.99
C LYS A 183 -20.15 2.18 1.62
N LEU A 184 -19.44 2.00 0.51
CA LEU A 184 -18.26 2.80 0.17
C LEU A 184 -18.37 3.61 -1.11
N GLN A 185 -18.91 3.04 -2.19
CA GLN A 185 -18.79 3.60 -3.55
C GLN A 185 -19.14 5.09 -3.60
N THR A 186 -20.33 5.48 -3.14
CA THR A 186 -20.79 6.89 -3.19
C THR A 186 -19.88 7.84 -2.41
N SER A 187 -19.39 7.40 -1.25
CA SER A 187 -18.48 8.22 -0.43
C SER A 187 -17.08 8.30 -1.03
N MET A 188 -16.61 7.21 -1.64
CA MET A 188 -15.32 7.13 -2.30
C MET A 188 -15.28 7.99 -3.57
N ASP A 189 -16.27 7.85 -4.46
CA ASP A 189 -16.40 8.64 -5.69
C ASP A 189 -16.46 10.15 -5.37
N ARG A 190 -17.28 10.53 -4.37
CA ARG A 190 -17.38 11.93 -3.90
C ARG A 190 -16.06 12.44 -3.34
N TYR A 191 -15.33 11.62 -2.57
CA TYR A 191 -14.08 12.04 -1.96
C TYR A 191 -12.98 12.25 -3.00
N PHE A 192 -12.81 11.31 -3.94
CA PHE A 192 -11.85 11.44 -5.04
C PHE A 192 -12.14 12.68 -5.91
N GLY A 193 -13.42 12.94 -6.20
CA GLY A 193 -13.84 14.14 -6.95
C GLY A 193 -13.53 15.46 -6.23
N LYS A 194 -13.55 15.48 -4.89
CA LYS A 194 -13.35 16.68 -4.07
C LYS A 194 -11.95 16.80 -3.45
N LEU A 195 -11.04 15.87 -3.72
CA LEU A 195 -9.70 15.92 -3.13
C LEU A 195 -8.91 17.10 -3.72
N GLU A 196 -8.65 18.09 -2.87
CA GLU A 196 -7.90 19.29 -3.22
C GLU A 196 -6.38 19.07 -3.09
N VAL A 197 -5.63 19.80 -3.92
CA VAL A 197 -4.16 19.85 -3.83
C VAL A 197 -3.76 20.39 -2.45
N GLY A 198 -2.78 19.74 -1.81
CA GLY A 198 -2.32 20.11 -0.47
C GLY A 198 -3.02 19.38 0.66
N ARG A 199 -4.19 18.78 0.40
CA ARG A 199 -4.85 17.88 1.33
C ARG A 199 -4.28 16.47 1.19
N VAL A 200 -3.86 15.89 2.30
CA VAL A 200 -3.42 14.50 2.38
C VAL A 200 -4.25 13.79 3.45
N VAL A 201 -4.74 12.60 3.13
CA VAL A 201 -5.36 11.70 4.11
C VAL A 201 -4.67 10.37 4.12
N TYR A 202 -4.80 9.65 5.23
CA TYR A 202 -4.38 8.26 5.31
C TYR A 202 -5.47 7.38 5.91
N ARG A 203 -5.34 6.09 5.64
CA ARG A 203 -6.03 5.01 6.35
C ARG A 203 -5.07 3.84 6.52
N VAL A 204 -5.43 2.93 7.43
CA VAL A 204 -4.72 1.66 7.59
C VAL A 204 -5.70 0.54 7.28
N ASN A 205 -5.29 -0.38 6.44
CA ASN A 205 -5.93 -1.68 6.26
C ASN A 205 -5.03 -2.75 6.87
N TRP A 206 -5.60 -3.81 7.42
CA TRP A 206 -4.81 -4.93 7.94
C TRP A 206 -5.44 -6.28 7.59
N ALA A 207 -4.62 -7.31 7.52
CA ALA A 207 -5.01 -8.71 7.39
C ALA A 207 -3.97 -9.61 8.07
N ILE A 208 -4.26 -10.90 8.19
CA ILE A 208 -3.23 -11.90 8.52
C ILE A 208 -2.63 -12.43 7.22
N ALA A 209 -1.31 -12.44 7.15
CA ALA A 209 -0.55 -13.18 6.14
C ALA A 209 -0.08 -14.51 6.76
N THR A 210 -0.12 -15.59 5.98
CA THR A 210 0.35 -16.91 6.43
C THR A 210 1.78 -17.21 5.98
N ASN A 211 2.49 -16.20 5.50
CA ASN A 211 3.92 -16.22 5.16
C ASN A 211 4.47 -14.78 5.18
N ALA A 212 5.80 -14.64 5.05
CA ALA A 212 6.51 -13.36 5.07
C ALA A 212 6.66 -12.69 3.69
N SER A 213 6.02 -13.20 2.62
CA SER A 213 6.20 -12.66 1.27
C SER A 213 5.59 -11.27 1.13
N LEU A 214 6.31 -10.37 0.47
CA LEU A 214 5.83 -9.02 0.17
C LEU A 214 4.88 -9.00 -1.03
N CYS A 215 5.07 -9.94 -1.97
CA CYS A 215 4.24 -10.14 -3.17
C CYS A 215 3.68 -11.57 -3.15
N GLU A 216 2.36 -11.71 -3.28
CA GLU A 216 1.71 -13.02 -3.33
C GLU A 216 0.91 -13.21 -4.63
N ASP A 217 1.31 -14.22 -5.41
CA ASP A 217 0.60 -14.70 -6.60
C ASP A 217 -0.60 -15.62 -6.29
N GLY A 218 -0.91 -15.84 -5.01
CA GLY A 218 -1.95 -16.76 -4.54
C GLY A 218 -3.26 -16.09 -4.09
N GLU A 219 -4.28 -16.88 -3.76
CA GLU A 219 -5.55 -16.35 -3.29
C GLU A 219 -5.42 -15.73 -1.89
N TYR A 220 -5.31 -14.41 -1.82
CA TYR A 220 -5.26 -13.68 -0.55
C TYR A 220 -6.64 -13.30 0.00
N HIS A 221 -7.70 -13.54 -0.78
CA HIS A 221 -9.08 -13.39 -0.38
C HIS A 221 -9.84 -14.69 -0.60
N LEU A 222 -10.79 -15.01 0.29
CA LEU A 222 -11.71 -16.13 0.08
C LEU A 222 -13.08 -15.57 -0.32
N TYR A 223 -13.43 -15.79 -1.59
CA TYR A 223 -14.68 -15.35 -2.17
C TYR A 223 -15.83 -16.32 -1.88
N GLU A 224 -17.05 -15.89 -2.19
CA GLU A 224 -18.24 -16.73 -2.06
C GLU A 224 -18.13 -17.97 -2.95
N GLY A 225 -18.50 -19.14 -2.42
CA GLY A 225 -18.43 -20.43 -3.13
C GLY A 225 -17.06 -21.13 -3.12
N GLN A 226 -16.00 -20.50 -2.63
CA GLN A 226 -14.68 -21.14 -2.51
C GLN A 226 -14.54 -21.88 -1.18
N GLU A 227 -14.39 -23.20 -1.17
CA GLU A 227 -14.24 -23.97 0.07
C GLU A 227 -12.82 -23.92 0.64
N VAL A 228 -12.72 -24.00 1.97
CA VAL A 228 -11.44 -24.17 2.66
C VAL A 228 -11.25 -25.65 2.96
N SER A 229 -10.21 -26.26 2.40
CA SER A 229 -9.88 -27.65 2.76
C SER A 229 -9.25 -27.70 4.15
N SER A 230 -9.53 -28.76 4.90
CA SER A 230 -8.90 -28.99 6.22
C SER A 230 -7.37 -29.08 6.11
N THR A 231 -6.86 -29.65 5.01
CA THR A 231 -5.42 -29.72 4.72
C THR A 231 -4.76 -28.36 4.64
N ALA A 232 -5.42 -27.36 4.04
CA ALA A 232 -4.88 -26.01 3.94
C ALA A 232 -4.76 -25.35 5.32
N THR A 233 -5.66 -25.66 6.26
CA THR A 233 -5.57 -25.20 7.65
C THR A 233 -4.41 -25.86 8.38
N ASP A 234 -4.23 -27.17 8.22
CA ASP A 234 -3.18 -27.95 8.88
C ASP A 234 -1.77 -27.52 8.44
N GLU A 235 -1.59 -27.12 7.19
CA GLU A 235 -0.31 -26.67 6.61
C GLU A 235 0.15 -25.28 7.08
N ILE A 236 -0.70 -24.50 7.77
CA ILE A 236 -0.31 -23.19 8.29
C ILE A 236 0.74 -23.34 9.38
N ASP A 237 1.94 -22.83 9.09
CA ASP A 237 3.00 -22.61 10.08
C ASP A 237 2.77 -21.29 10.81
N ILE A 238 2.35 -21.40 12.07
CA ILE A 238 2.01 -20.23 12.90
C ILE A 238 3.22 -19.33 13.17
N ALA A 239 4.43 -19.88 13.19
CA ALA A 239 5.65 -19.10 13.38
C ALA A 239 5.96 -18.19 12.18
N ASN A 240 5.40 -18.52 11.01
CA ASN A 240 5.49 -17.74 9.79
C ASN A 240 4.20 -16.96 9.47
N CYS A 241 3.34 -16.73 10.45
CA CYS A 241 2.18 -15.86 10.31
C CYS A 241 2.49 -14.43 10.77
N TRP A 242 1.94 -13.46 10.04
CA TRP A 242 2.23 -12.04 10.20
C TRP A 242 0.93 -11.21 10.21
N VAL A 243 0.92 -10.11 10.94
CA VAL A 243 -0.03 -9.04 10.71
C VAL A 243 0.49 -8.19 9.55
N ARG A 244 -0.23 -8.24 8.44
CA ARG A 244 0.02 -7.42 7.25
C ARG A 244 -0.76 -6.12 7.38
N CYS A 245 -0.07 -4.98 7.48
CA CYS A 245 -0.69 -3.66 7.53
C CYS A 245 -0.29 -2.81 6.32
N GLU A 246 -1.27 -2.16 5.70
CA GLU A 246 -1.06 -1.23 4.60
C GLU A 246 -1.38 0.18 5.07
N LEU A 247 -0.35 1.03 5.14
CA LEU A 247 -0.52 2.47 5.30
C LEU A 247 -0.82 3.07 3.94
N GLN A 248 -2.08 3.43 3.72
CA GLN A 248 -2.55 3.99 2.46
C GLN A 248 -2.67 5.51 2.62
N THR A 249 -1.91 6.29 1.85
CA THR A 249 -2.00 7.75 1.81
C THR A 249 -2.55 8.21 0.46
N LEU A 250 -3.51 9.14 0.48
CA LEU A 250 -4.18 9.64 -0.72
C LEU A 250 -3.97 11.15 -0.82
N PHE A 251 -3.47 11.60 -1.97
CA PHE A 251 -3.22 13.02 -2.27
C PHE A 251 -3.45 13.34 -3.76
N ALA A 252 -3.57 14.64 -4.07
CA ALA A 252 -3.76 15.13 -5.43
C ALA A 252 -2.54 15.90 -5.97
N LEU A 253 -2.22 15.68 -7.24
CA LEU A 253 -1.16 16.39 -7.97
C LEU A 253 -1.67 17.71 -8.57
N PRO A 254 -0.88 18.81 -8.53
CA PRO A 254 -1.31 20.14 -8.96
C PRO A 254 -1.45 20.33 -10.48
N LYS A 255 -0.62 19.70 -11.32
CA LYS A 255 -0.60 19.95 -12.77
C LYS A 255 -1.52 18.98 -13.51
N SER A 256 -1.36 17.68 -13.28
CA SER A 256 -2.16 16.64 -13.93
C SER A 256 -3.56 16.47 -13.32
N GLY A 257 -3.77 16.96 -12.09
CA GLY A 257 -4.96 16.64 -11.32
C GLY A 257 -5.02 15.17 -10.87
N GLY A 258 -3.96 14.39 -11.06
CA GLY A 258 -3.89 12.98 -10.69
C GLY A 258 -4.17 12.73 -9.20
N ARG A 259 -4.81 11.60 -8.91
CA ARG A 259 -5.03 11.10 -7.54
C ARG A 259 -4.05 9.98 -7.29
N ILE A 260 -3.16 10.17 -6.31
CA ILE A 260 -2.10 9.22 -5.98
C ILE A 260 -2.46 8.56 -4.66
N LEU A 261 -2.68 7.25 -4.72
CA LEU A 261 -2.76 6.39 -3.55
C LEU A 261 -1.38 5.74 -3.37
N SER A 262 -0.59 6.27 -2.44
CA SER A 262 0.66 5.65 -1.99
C SER A 262 0.35 4.60 -0.94
N VAL A 263 0.94 3.42 -1.06
CA VAL A 263 0.75 2.29 -0.14
C VAL A 263 2.11 1.83 0.35
N HIS A 264 2.33 1.99 1.65
CA HIS A 264 3.48 1.41 2.34
C HIS A 264 3.03 0.17 3.12
N LEU A 265 3.73 -0.94 2.90
CA LEU A 265 3.42 -2.23 3.51
C LEU A 265 4.30 -2.47 4.75
N TYR A 266 3.67 -2.83 5.87
CA TYR A 266 4.34 -3.37 7.05
C TYR A 266 3.94 -4.82 7.28
N LEU A 267 4.91 -5.66 7.64
CA LEU A 267 4.70 -7.03 8.12
C LEU A 267 5.21 -7.11 9.55
N TYR A 268 4.35 -7.51 10.49
CA TYR A 268 4.74 -7.73 11.89
C TYR A 268 4.54 -9.20 12.24
N PRO A 269 5.56 -9.91 12.77
CA PRO A 269 5.38 -11.29 13.18
C PRO A 269 4.28 -11.39 14.24
N LEU A 270 3.48 -12.46 14.23
CA LEU A 270 2.50 -12.66 15.31
C LEU A 270 3.16 -12.74 16.69
N GLN A 271 4.39 -13.27 16.77
CA GLN A 271 5.17 -13.27 18.01
C GLN A 271 5.35 -11.85 18.56
N GLN A 272 5.61 -10.86 17.70
CA GLN A 272 5.73 -9.47 18.13
C GLN A 272 4.41 -8.95 18.74
N ILE A 273 3.27 -9.25 18.13
CA ILE A 273 1.95 -8.84 18.67
C ILE A 273 1.71 -9.47 20.05
N LYS A 274 2.11 -10.73 20.22
CA LYS A 274 2.02 -11.46 21.48
C LYS A 274 2.91 -10.84 22.56
N ASP A 275 4.18 -10.60 22.23
CA ASP A 275 5.16 -10.03 23.15
C ASP A 275 4.80 -8.60 23.60
N GLU A 276 4.09 -7.86 22.75
CA GLU A 276 3.56 -6.52 23.06
C GLU A 276 2.26 -6.55 23.90
N GLY A 277 1.73 -7.73 24.24
CA GLY A 277 0.51 -7.87 25.04
C GLY A 277 -0.78 -7.55 24.28
N LEU A 278 -0.74 -7.51 22.94
CA LEU A 278 -1.88 -7.16 22.09
C LEU A 278 -2.68 -8.38 21.61
N GLY A 279 -2.37 -9.57 22.13
CA GLY A 279 -2.99 -10.84 21.71
C GLY A 279 -4.51 -10.84 21.81
N GLU A 280 -5.08 -10.47 22.96
CA GLU A 280 -6.54 -10.41 23.11
C GLU A 280 -7.20 -9.32 22.26
N GLU A 281 -6.52 -8.20 22.03
CA GLU A 281 -7.04 -7.13 21.17
C GLU A 281 -7.13 -7.60 19.72
N LEU A 282 -6.10 -8.29 19.23
CA LEU A 282 -6.12 -8.91 17.90
C LEU A 282 -7.18 -10.02 17.83
N CYS A 283 -7.28 -10.91 18.82
CA CYS A 283 -8.33 -11.93 18.88
C CYS A 283 -9.74 -11.30 18.79
N ALA A 284 -10.00 -10.25 19.57
CA ALA A 284 -11.26 -9.53 19.54
C ALA A 284 -11.52 -8.87 18.18
N ALA A 285 -10.48 -8.39 17.49
CA ALA A 285 -10.61 -7.83 16.15
C ALA A 285 -10.89 -8.88 15.08
N VAL A 286 -10.30 -10.08 15.20
CA VAL A 286 -10.59 -11.23 14.34
C VAL A 286 -12.05 -11.66 14.50
N ASP A 287 -12.53 -11.80 15.74
CA ASP A 287 -13.94 -12.10 16.03
C ASP A 287 -14.85 -10.97 15.52
N GLY A 288 -14.39 -9.72 15.68
CA GLY A 288 -15.05 -8.49 15.26
C GLY A 288 -15.30 -8.37 13.75
N LEU A 289 -14.60 -9.15 12.91
CA LEU A 289 -14.86 -9.22 11.46
C LEU A 289 -16.29 -9.67 11.15
N LYS A 290 -16.91 -10.50 12.02
CA LYS A 290 -18.31 -10.94 11.88
C LYS A 290 -19.33 -9.99 12.52
N LEU A 291 -18.88 -9.06 13.37
CA LEU A 291 -19.77 -8.33 14.31
C LEU A 291 -20.11 -6.91 13.87
N GLY A 292 -19.74 -6.51 12.65
CA GLY A 292 -19.98 -5.17 12.15
C GLY A 292 -20.94 -5.09 10.96
N ASN A 293 -20.78 -4.07 10.12
CA ASN A 293 -21.77 -3.73 9.08
C ASN A 293 -21.61 -4.51 7.76
N VAL A 294 -20.57 -5.36 7.64
CA VAL A 294 -20.30 -6.26 6.52
C VAL A 294 -19.64 -7.56 7.03
N PRO A 295 -20.41 -8.48 7.65
CA PRO A 295 -19.87 -9.72 8.26
C PRO A 295 -19.11 -10.64 7.28
N GLU A 296 -19.36 -10.51 5.98
CA GLU A 296 -18.69 -11.24 4.90
C GLU A 296 -17.17 -10.96 4.88
N PHE A 297 -16.72 -9.86 5.52
CA PHE A 297 -15.30 -9.55 5.64
C PHE A 297 -14.50 -10.61 6.39
N TRP A 298 -15.13 -11.36 7.29
CA TRP A 298 -14.49 -12.50 7.94
C TRP A 298 -14.04 -13.54 6.91
N ARG A 299 -14.90 -13.90 5.95
CA ARG A 299 -14.54 -14.81 4.87
C ARG A 299 -13.57 -14.13 3.91
N TYR A 300 -13.87 -12.91 3.47
CA TYR A 300 -13.04 -12.17 2.53
C TYR A 300 -11.58 -12.04 2.99
N LYS A 301 -11.31 -11.81 4.29
CA LYS A 301 -9.96 -11.77 4.88
C LYS A 301 -9.37 -13.16 5.21
N ARG A 302 -9.95 -14.23 4.68
CA ARG A 302 -9.52 -15.64 4.86
C ARG A 302 -9.49 -16.12 6.31
N ALA A 303 -10.20 -15.47 7.24
CA ALA A 303 -10.22 -15.88 8.63
C ALA A 303 -10.61 -17.35 8.88
N PRO A 304 -11.51 -18.01 8.12
CA PRO A 304 -11.77 -19.44 8.30
C PRO A 304 -10.52 -20.33 8.23
N LEU A 305 -9.50 -19.92 7.48
CA LEU A 305 -8.27 -20.68 7.27
C LEU A 305 -7.34 -20.61 8.48
N TRP A 306 -7.14 -19.42 9.06
CA TRP A 306 -6.06 -19.19 10.04
C TRP A 306 -6.54 -18.85 11.47
N GLN A 307 -7.80 -18.46 11.68
CA GLN A 307 -8.22 -17.83 12.94
C GLN A 307 -7.99 -18.67 14.19
N GLU A 308 -8.22 -19.99 14.15
CA GLU A 308 -8.15 -20.83 15.35
C GLU A 308 -6.70 -20.95 15.81
N LYS A 309 -5.78 -21.32 14.90
CA LYS A 309 -4.33 -21.39 15.16
C LYS A 309 -3.78 -20.04 15.64
N VAL A 310 -4.20 -18.94 15.00
CA VAL A 310 -3.78 -17.59 15.39
C VAL A 310 -4.24 -17.25 16.81
N LYS A 311 -5.51 -17.48 17.13
CA LYS A 311 -6.05 -17.17 18.46
C LYS A 311 -5.47 -18.06 19.55
N GLU A 312 -5.24 -19.35 19.28
CA GLU A 312 -4.57 -20.27 20.20
C GLU A 312 -3.15 -19.81 20.52
N PHE A 313 -2.38 -19.45 19.49
CA PHE A 313 -1.02 -18.96 19.67
C PHE A 313 -0.96 -17.65 20.46
N LEU A 314 -1.84 -16.69 20.17
CA LEU A 314 -1.87 -15.40 20.85
C LEU A 314 -2.28 -15.49 22.33
N ARG A 315 -2.93 -16.59 22.74
CA ARG A 315 -3.44 -16.83 24.09
C ARG A 315 -2.61 -17.78 24.93
N SER A 316 -1.61 -18.44 24.34
CA SER A 316 -0.70 -19.36 25.04
C SER A 316 0.38 -18.65 25.84
#